data_AF-A0A845ZRY2-F1
#
_entry.id   AF-A0A845ZRY2-F1
#
_cell.length_a   1.000
_cell.length_b   1.000
_cell.length_c   1.000
_cell.angle_alpha   90.00
_cell.angle_beta   90.00
_cell.angle_gamma   90.00
#
_symmetry.space_group_name_H-M   'P 1'
#
loop_
_entity.id
_entity.type
_entity.pdbx_description
1 polymer ?
#
loop_
_entity_poly.entity_id
_entity_poly.type
_entity_poly.pdbx_seq_one_letter_code
_entity_poly.pdbx_strand_id
1 'polypeptide(L)'
;RDGQTLASGSSDETIKLWNRETGTEIVTLQGHIDNVDSVSFSSDGQTLASGSSDETIKLWNLDLNLDSLMARSCDSVRNYLQHNPNVRESDKHLCDNLKK
;
A
#
# COMPACT_ATOMS: atom_id res chain seq x y z
N ARG A 1 4.29 7.91 12.59
CA ARG A 1 2.96 7.39 12.19
C ARG A 1 2.17 8.50 11.51
N ASP A 2 1.84 8.30 10.24
CA ASP A 2 0.95 9.15 9.45
C ASP A 2 -0.52 9.04 9.91
N GLY A 3 -0.91 7.92 10.54
CA GLY A 3 -2.27 7.66 11.01
C GLY A 3 -3.25 7.31 9.89
N GLN A 4 -2.79 7.23 8.64
CA GLN A 4 -3.64 7.06 7.46
C GLN A 4 -3.77 5.61 7.00
N THR A 5 -2.85 4.74 7.46
CA THR A 5 -2.83 3.31 7.12
C THR A 5 -3.15 2.45 8.33
N LEU A 6 -4.06 1.49 8.18
CA LEU A 6 -4.32 0.42 9.16
C LEU A 6 -3.69 -0.89 8.68
N ALA A 7 -3.30 -1.76 9.63
CA ALA A 7 -2.80 -3.10 9.35
C ALA A 7 -3.59 -4.13 10.14
N SER A 8 -3.81 -5.31 9.55
CA SER A 8 -4.43 -6.46 10.20
C SER A 8 -3.70 -7.75 9.82
N GLY A 9 -3.37 -8.58 10.82
CA GLY A 9 -3.03 -9.99 10.62
C GLY A 9 -4.29 -10.87 10.69
N SER A 10 -4.28 -12.00 9.99
CA SER A 10 -5.43 -12.90 9.85
C SER A 10 -5.02 -14.37 9.93
N SER A 11 -5.99 -15.24 10.22
CA SER A 11 -5.83 -16.70 10.15
C SER A 11 -5.78 -17.24 8.71
N ASP A 12 -5.95 -16.38 7.71
CA ASP A 12 -5.72 -16.72 6.30
C ASP A 12 -4.24 -16.62 5.90
N GLU A 13 -3.33 -16.54 6.87
CA GLU A 13 -1.88 -16.46 6.71
C GLU A 13 -1.40 -15.13 6.09
N THR A 14 -2.29 -14.15 5.92
CA THR A 14 -1.97 -12.86 5.30
C THR A 14 -2.00 -11.69 6.28
N ILE A 15 -1.35 -10.61 5.84
CA ILE A 15 -1.49 -9.28 6.42
C ILE A 15 -2.09 -8.36 5.37
N LYS A 16 -3.08 -7.55 5.76
CA LYS A 16 -3.69 -6.56 4.87
C LYS A 16 -3.43 -5.15 5.39
N LEU A 17 -3.13 -4.25 4.47
CA LEU A 17 -3.05 -2.81 4.72
C LEU A 17 -4.26 -2.12 4.12
N TRP A 18 -4.79 -1.15 4.86
CA TRP A 18 -6.05 -0.49 4.54
C TRP A 18 -5.88 1.02 4.56
N ASN A 19 -6.55 1.70 3.64
CA ASN A 19 -6.74 3.13 3.74
C ASN A 19 -7.78 3.39 4.84
N ARG A 20 -7.39 4.15 5.88
CA ARG A 20 -8.26 4.42 7.04
C ARG A 20 -9.52 5.22 6.68
N GLU A 21 -9.43 6.14 5.71
CA GLU A 21 -10.53 7.03 5.35
C GLU A 21 -11.57 6.34 4.47
N THR A 22 -11.12 5.58 3.46
CA THR A 22 -12.00 4.91 2.50
C THR A 22 -12.39 3.50 2.93
N GLY A 23 -11.62 2.88 3.83
CA GLY A 23 -11.77 1.48 4.20
C GLY A 23 -11.36 0.49 3.10
N THR A 24 -10.71 0.96 2.04
CA THR A 24 -10.31 0.10 0.92
C THR A 24 -8.96 -0.56 1.21
N GLU A 25 -8.80 -1.82 0.79
CA GLU A 25 -7.52 -2.52 0.84
C GLU A 25 -6.50 -1.85 -0.10
N ILE A 26 -5.29 -1.61 0.42
CA ILE A 26 -4.15 -1.04 -0.32
C ILE A 26 -3.26 -2.16 -0.85
N VAL A 27 -2.94 -3.13 0.00
CA VAL A 27 -2.05 -4.25 -0.33
C VAL A 27 -2.29 -5.43 0.61
N THR A 28 -2.12 -6.64 0.07
CA THR A 28 -2.01 -7.89 0.83
C THR A 28 -0.55 -8.34 0.83
N LEU A 29 0.01 -8.57 2.01
CA LEU A 29 1.34 -9.12 2.22
C LEU A 29 1.21 -10.62 2.48
N GLN A 30 1.87 -11.42 1.63
CA GLN A 30 1.88 -12.87 1.70
C GLN A 30 3.29 -13.36 2.05
N GLY A 31 3.39 -14.46 2.80
CA GLY A 31 4.67 -15.11 3.08
C GLY A 31 4.79 -15.74 4.46
N HIS A 32 3.85 -15.49 5.37
CA HIS A 32 3.60 -16.42 6.48
C HIS A 32 2.91 -17.67 5.95
N ILE A 33 3.09 -18.79 6.66
CA ILE A 33 2.52 -20.10 6.29
C ILE A 33 1.59 -20.65 7.38
N ASP A 34 1.24 -19.82 8.36
CA ASP A 34 0.28 -20.08 9.42
C ASP A 34 -0.30 -18.71 9.89
N ASN A 35 -1.24 -18.75 10.84
CA ASN A 35 -1.96 -17.59 11.38
C ASN A 35 -1.04 -16.43 11.73
N VAL A 36 -1.44 -15.21 11.38
CA VAL A 36 -0.74 -13.98 11.81
C VAL A 36 -1.44 -13.41 13.04
N ASP A 37 -0.83 -13.60 14.20
CA ASP A 37 -1.43 -13.27 15.50
C ASP A 37 -1.18 -11.82 15.93
N SER A 38 -0.16 -11.16 15.37
CA SER A 38 0.17 -9.78 15.73
C SER A 38 0.83 -8.99 14.60
N VAL A 39 0.54 -7.69 14.56
CA VAL A 39 1.18 -6.72 13.66
C VAL A 39 1.53 -5.45 14.41
N SER A 40 2.67 -4.84 14.08
CA SER A 40 3.08 -3.56 14.67
C SER A 40 3.90 -2.73 13.69
N PHE A 41 3.52 -1.46 13.53
CA PHE A 41 4.33 -0.50 12.78
C PHE A 41 5.50 0.01 13.62
N SER A 42 6.65 0.21 12.98
CA SER A 42 7.70 1.08 13.47
C SER A 42 7.18 2.51 13.71
N SER A 43 7.89 3.27 14.54
CA SER A 43 7.49 4.65 14.87
C SER A 43 7.45 5.57 13.64
N ASP A 44 8.37 5.35 12.70
CA ASP A 44 8.43 6.05 11.41
C ASP A 44 7.37 5.58 10.40
N GLY A 45 6.72 4.43 10.62
CA GLY A 45 5.68 3.88 9.76
C GLY A 45 6.17 3.21 8.47
N GLN A 46 7.48 3.14 8.25
CA GLN A 46 8.05 2.56 7.02
C GLN A 46 8.18 1.04 7.09
N THR A 47 8.27 0.49 8.30
CA THR A 47 8.41 -0.94 8.54
C THR A 47 7.24 -1.49 9.34
N LEU A 48 6.70 -2.64 8.91
CA LEU A 48 5.77 -3.43 9.70
C LEU A 48 6.49 -4.68 10.21
N ALA A 49 6.30 -5.01 11.47
CA ALA A 49 6.66 -6.31 12.03
C ALA A 49 5.40 -7.15 12.20
N SER A 50 5.48 -8.44 11.86
CA SER A 50 4.42 -9.42 12.12
C SER A 50 4.96 -10.64 12.84
N GLY A 51 4.19 -11.15 13.80
CA GLY A 51 4.43 -12.43 14.46
C GLY A 51 3.35 -13.43 14.09
N SER A 52 3.75 -14.67 13.83
CA SER A 52 2.86 -15.74 13.35
C SER A 52 3.07 -17.03 14.12
N SER A 53 2.04 -17.87 14.09
CA SER A 53 2.08 -19.26 14.54
C SER A 53 3.07 -20.12 13.73
N ASP A 54 3.59 -19.64 12.60
CA ASP A 54 4.63 -20.31 11.80
C ASP A 54 6.04 -20.28 12.43
N GLU A 55 6.13 -19.89 13.70
CA GLU A 55 7.35 -19.74 14.50
C GLU A 55 8.29 -18.63 13.98
N THR A 56 7.82 -17.75 13.09
CA THR A 56 8.63 -16.66 12.54
C THR A 56 8.11 -15.25 12.86
N ILE A 57 9.05 -14.31 12.85
CA ILE A 57 8.79 -12.88 12.76
C ILE A 57 9.22 -12.43 11.37
N LYS A 58 8.38 -11.65 10.69
CA LYS A 58 8.72 -11.03 9.40
C LYS A 58 8.70 -9.52 9.51
N LEU A 59 9.65 -8.89 8.81
CA LEU A 59 9.73 -7.45 8.66
C LEU A 59 9.39 -7.09 7.21
N TRP A 60 8.46 -6.15 7.05
CA TRP A 60 7.96 -5.69 5.78
C TRP A 60 8.37 -4.23 5.61
N ASN A 61 9.22 -3.94 4.64
CA ASN A 61 9.44 -2.56 4.21
C ASN A 61 8.28 -2.17 3.28
N LEU A 62 7.53 -1.16 3.68
CA LEU A 62 6.27 -0.83 3.02
C LEU A 62 6.44 0.20 1.90
N ASP A 63 7.53 0.98 1.88
CA ASP A 63 7.74 2.10 0.94
C ASP A 63 6.44 2.90 0.65
N LEU A 64 5.64 3.13 1.69
CA LEU A 64 4.37 3.86 1.63
C LEU A 64 4.58 5.36 1.84
N ASN A 65 5.58 5.94 1.15
CA ASN A 65 5.72 7.39 1.14
C ASN A 65 4.67 8.02 0.22
N LEU A 66 4.49 9.34 0.35
CA LEU A 66 3.53 10.11 -0.44
C LEU A 66 3.75 9.91 -1.95
N ASP A 67 5.01 9.80 -2.39
CA ASP A 67 5.35 9.61 -3.81
C ASP A 67 4.83 8.27 -4.35
N SER A 68 4.96 7.20 -3.56
CA SER A 68 4.48 5.86 -3.90
C SER A 68 2.94 5.79 -3.97
N LEU A 69 2.24 6.47 -3.07
CA LEU A 69 0.78 6.56 -3.11
C LEU A 69 0.30 7.45 -4.27
N MET A 70 1.00 8.55 -4.53
CA MET A 70 0.75 9.42 -5.67
C MET A 70 1.00 8.68 -6.99
N ALA A 71 2.03 7.84 -7.07
CA ALA A 71 2.29 6.99 -8.23
C ALA A 71 1.14 5.99 -8.48
N ARG A 72 0.68 5.28 -7.44
CA ARG A 72 -0.46 4.33 -7.55
C ARG A 72 -1.75 5.01 -7.99
N SER A 73 -2.06 6.18 -7.42
CA SER A 73 -3.25 6.93 -7.85
C SER A 73 -3.10 7.45 -9.28
N CYS A 74 -1.87 7.79 -9.68
CA CYS A 74 -1.56 8.20 -11.04
C CYS A 74 -1.74 7.10 -12.09
N ASP A 75 -1.69 5.81 -11.75
CA ASP A 75 -1.99 4.74 -12.71
C ASP A 75 -3.44 4.79 -13.19
N SER A 76 -4.38 5.06 -12.28
CA SER A 76 -5.79 5.25 -12.62
C SER A 76 -6.02 6.55 -13.39
N VAL A 77 -5.38 7.64 -12.97
CA VAL A 77 -5.49 8.95 -13.64
C VAL A 77 -4.92 8.86 -15.07
N ARG A 78 -3.77 8.20 -15.27
CA ARG A 78 -3.14 8.00 -16.58
C ARG A 78 -4.05 7.21 -17.53
N ASN A 79 -4.74 6.18 -17.05
CA ASN A 79 -5.69 5.42 -17.86
C ASN A 79 -6.82 6.31 -18.44
N TYR A 80 -7.45 7.12 -17.59
CA TYR A 80 -8.49 8.06 -18.00
C TYR A 80 -7.97 9.10 -19.01
N LEU A 81 -6.82 9.71 -18.73
CA LEU A 81 -6.23 10.76 -19.56
C LEU A 81 -5.86 10.26 -20.96
N GLN A 82 -5.39 9.01 -21.09
CA GLN A 82 -4.98 8.44 -22.37
C GLN A 82 -6.17 8.09 -23.29
N HIS A 83 -7.30 7.71 -22.72
CA HIS A 83 -8.45 7.21 -23.49
C HIS A 83 -9.57 8.24 -23.69
N ASN A 84 -9.53 9.37 -22.99
CA ASN A 84 -10.55 10.40 -23.13
C ASN A 84 -10.17 11.40 -24.25
N PRO A 85 -10.97 11.52 -25.32
CA PRO A 85 -10.67 12.43 -26.44
C PRO A 85 -10.83 13.92 -26.10
N ASN A 86 -11.45 14.26 -24.96
CA ASN A 86 -11.74 15.63 -24.56
C ASN A 86 -10.66 16.28 -23.69
N VAL A 87 -9.56 15.57 -23.41
CA VAL A 87 -8.48 16.07 -22.55
C VAL A 87 -7.39 16.72 -23.39
N ARG A 88 -6.74 17.77 -22.86
CA ARG A 88 -5.63 18.43 -23.55
C ARG A 88 -4.42 17.52 -23.62
N GLU A 89 -3.64 17.65 -24.68
CA GLU A 89 -2.43 16.83 -24.87
C GLU A 89 -1.43 17.02 -23.73
N SER A 90 -1.31 18.22 -23.17
CA SER A 90 -0.46 18.50 -22.00
C SER A 90 -0.84 17.69 -20.76
N ASP A 91 -2.14 17.47 -20.58
CA ASP A 91 -2.67 16.87 -19.36
C ASP A 91 -2.40 15.36 -19.34
N LYS A 92 -2.16 14.74 -20.49
CA LYS A 92 -1.74 13.33 -20.60
C LYS A 92 -0.41 13.04 -19.91
N HIS A 93 0.40 14.06 -19.67
CA HIS A 93 1.73 13.98 -19.05
C HIS A 93 1.74 14.33 -17.55
N LEU A 94 0.58 14.56 -16.92
CA LEU A 94 0.48 15.05 -15.53
C LEU A 94 1.24 14.16 -14.52
N CYS A 95 1.25 12.86 -14.76
CA CYS A 95 1.84 11.85 -13.87
C CYS A 95 3.28 11.46 -14.22
N ASP A 96 3.92 12.11 -15.20
CA ASP A 96 5.23 11.68 -15.71
C ASP A 96 6.40 12.12 -14.81
N ASN A 97 6.17 13.08 -13.91
CA ASN A 97 7.18 13.61 -12.98
C ASN A 97 7.16 12.98 -11.58
N LEU A 98 6.19 12.10 -11.30
CA LEU A 98 6.22 11.27 -10.09
C LEU A 98 7.28 10.19 -10.34
N LYS A 99 8.46 10.44 -9.79
CA LYS A 99 9.63 9.58 -9.98
C LYS A 99 9.33 8.15 -9.50
N LYS A 100 9.83 7.19 -10.28
CA LYS A 100 10.01 5.79 -9.87
C LYS A 100 10.81 5.69 -8.58
#